data_AF-A0AAU0M131-F1
#
_entry.id   AF-A0AAU0M131-F1
#
_cell.length_a   1.000
_cell.length_b   1.000
_cell.length_c   1.000
_cell.angle_alpha   90.00
_cell.angle_beta   90.00
_cell.angle_gamma   90.00
#
_symmetry.space_group_name_H-M   'P 1'
#
loop_
_entity.id
_entity.type
_entity.pdbx_description
1 polymer ?
#
loop_
_entity_poly.entity_id
_entity_poly.type
_entity_poly.pdbx_seq_one_letter_code
_entity_poly.pdbx_strand_id
1 'polypeptide(L)'
;MLLTTTGTIEGHQIERYLGIVSSEVVLGANAIKDMMAGFRDFFGGRSNSYERAFQETREAALRELEDRARALGADAVVGVRLDFQTVGTGGMMMVGATGTAVKMRS
;
A
#
# COMPACT_ATOMS: atom_id res chain seq x y z
N MET A 1 8.27 -8.78 4.33
CA MET A 1 9.03 -9.03 3.07
C MET A 1 9.75 -7.74 2.71
N LEU A 2 10.84 -7.72 1.94
CA LEU A 2 11.42 -6.43 1.52
C LEU A 2 10.58 -5.83 0.39
N LEU A 3 10.10 -4.60 0.60
CA LEU A 3 9.43 -3.80 -0.42
C LEU A 3 10.30 -2.57 -0.72
N THR A 4 10.51 -2.26 -1.99
CA THR A 4 11.23 -1.04 -2.37
C THR A 4 10.62 -0.39 -3.61
N THR A 5 10.69 0.93 -3.65
CA THR A 5 10.32 1.72 -4.84
C THR A 5 11.41 1.70 -5.90
N THR A 6 12.64 1.29 -5.56
CA THR A 6 13.76 1.12 -6.49
C THR A 6 13.62 -0.16 -7.32
N GLY A 7 14.19 -0.19 -8.52
CA GLY A 7 14.18 -1.38 -9.37
C GLY A 7 15.17 -2.48 -8.96
N THR A 8 16.12 -2.15 -8.08
CA THR A 8 17.17 -3.04 -7.58
C THR A 8 17.33 -2.90 -6.07
N ILE A 9 17.95 -3.89 -5.45
CA ILE A 9 18.29 -3.90 -4.02
C ILE A 9 19.81 -3.94 -3.93
N GLU A 10 20.42 -2.91 -3.34
CA GLU A 10 21.88 -2.86 -3.19
C GLU A 10 22.41 -4.02 -2.34
N GLY A 11 23.55 -4.57 -2.74
CA GLY A 11 24.15 -5.74 -2.09
C GLY A 11 23.42 -7.07 -2.31
N HIS A 12 22.31 -7.09 -3.07
CA HIS A 12 21.55 -8.30 -3.37
C HIS A 12 21.41 -8.52 -4.87
N GLN A 13 21.51 -9.77 -5.33
CA GLN A 13 21.29 -10.14 -6.72
C GLN A 13 19.88 -10.72 -6.89
N ILE A 14 19.09 -10.17 -7.81
CA ILE A 14 17.80 -10.76 -8.21
C ILE A 14 18.10 -12.01 -9.06
N GLU A 15 17.66 -13.17 -8.58
CA GLU A 15 17.82 -14.46 -9.28
C GLU A 15 16.69 -14.68 -10.30
N ARG A 16 15.44 -14.37 -9.90
CA ARG A 16 14.25 -14.57 -10.74
C ARG A 16 13.24 -13.45 -10.56
N TYR A 17 12.61 -13.07 -11.66
CA TYR A 17 11.42 -12.22 -11.68
C TYR A 17 10.20 -13.12 -11.76
N LEU A 18 9.29 -12.98 -10.80
CA LEU A 18 8.13 -13.85 -10.62
C LEU A 18 6.84 -13.22 -11.19
N GLY A 19 6.98 -12.06 -11.83
CA GLY A 19 5.88 -11.33 -12.47
C GLY A 19 5.43 -10.11 -11.67
N ILE A 20 4.45 -9.42 -12.24
CA ILE A 20 3.84 -8.24 -11.64
C ILE A 20 2.87 -8.70 -10.55
N VAL A 21 2.87 -7.98 -9.43
CA VAL A 21 1.85 -8.08 -8.38
C VAL A 21 1.16 -6.74 -8.22
N SER A 22 -0.14 -6.79 -7.95
CA SER A 22 -0.96 -5.62 -7.64
C SER A 22 -1.91 -5.91 -6.48
N SER A 23 -2.36 -4.86 -5.80
CA SER A 23 -3.39 -4.90 -4.76
C SER A 23 -4.16 -3.58 -4.75
N GLU A 24 -5.43 -3.62 -4.38
CA GLU A 24 -6.32 -2.46 -4.42
C GLU A 24 -7.16 -2.41 -3.15
N VAL A 25 -7.04 -1.33 -2.37
CA VAL A 25 -7.82 -1.13 -1.13
C VAL A 25 -8.67 0.11 -1.27
N VAL A 26 -9.96 0.00 -0.92
CA VAL A 26 -10.93 1.10 -1.02
C VAL A 26 -11.30 1.61 0.37
N LEU A 27 -11.07 2.90 0.58
CA LEU A 27 -11.53 3.67 1.72
C LEU A 27 -12.90 4.28 1.40
N GLY A 28 -13.93 3.82 2.12
CA GLY A 28 -15.30 4.29 1.97
C GLY A 28 -15.57 5.65 2.61
N ALA A 29 -16.50 6.40 2.05
CA ALA A 29 -16.89 7.73 2.54
C ALA A 29 -17.42 7.71 3.98
N ASN A 30 -18.09 6.62 4.39
CA ASN A 30 -18.56 6.43 5.75
C ASN A 30 -17.40 6.21 6.73
N ALA A 31 -16.36 5.45 6.36
CA ALA A 31 -15.17 5.25 7.18
C ALA A 31 -14.41 6.58 7.41
N ILE A 32 -14.31 7.41 6.36
CA ILE A 32 -13.77 8.77 6.46
C ILE A 32 -14.62 9.62 7.42
N LYS A 33 -15.95 9.59 7.26
CA LYS A 33 -16.88 10.37 8.10
C LYS A 33 -16.82 9.96 9.57
N ASP A 34 -16.77 8.68 9.87
CA ASP A 34 -16.72 8.15 11.24
C ASP A 34 -15.40 8.52 11.92
N MET A 35 -14.29 8.44 11.18
CA MET A 35 -12.98 8.88 11.66
C MET A 35 -12.89 10.40 11.86
N MET A 36 -13.60 11.20 11.04
CA MET A 36 -13.77 12.64 11.28
C MET A 36 -14.62 12.94 12.51
N ALA A 37 -15.69 12.17 12.71
CA ALA A 37 -16.60 12.35 13.84
C ALA A 37 -15.89 12.06 15.17
N GLY A 38 -15.08 10.99 15.24
CA GLY A 38 -14.31 10.64 16.43
C GLY A 38 -13.17 11.61 16.77
N PHE A 39 -12.77 12.49 15.83
CA PHE A 39 -11.66 13.43 16.03
C PHE A 39 -12.09 14.83 16.49
N ARG A 40 -13.39 15.17 16.45
CA ARG A 40 -13.89 16.47 16.95
C ARG A 40 -13.60 16.70 18.44
N ASP A 41 -13.44 15.63 19.21
CA ASP A 41 -13.15 15.70 20.64
C ASP A 41 -11.65 15.90 20.97
N PHE A 42 -10.76 15.89 19.97
CA PHE A 42 -9.30 15.89 20.18
C PHE A 42 -8.59 17.00 19.38
N PHE A 43 -8.88 18.27 19.70
CA PHE A 43 -8.18 19.40 19.09
C PHE A 43 -6.70 19.45 19.50
N GLY A 44 -5.79 19.19 18.56
CA GLY A 44 -4.35 19.36 18.80
C GLY A 44 -3.44 18.99 17.63
N GLY A 45 -3.16 19.95 16.74
CA GLY A 45 -1.80 20.16 16.21
C GLY A 45 -1.23 19.19 15.16
N ARG A 46 -2.03 18.69 14.23
CA ARG A 46 -1.73 18.28 12.82
C ARG A 46 -2.93 17.47 12.31
N SER A 47 -3.10 17.36 11.00
CA SER A 47 -4.26 16.79 10.27
C SER A 47 -4.50 15.28 10.49
N ASN A 48 -4.57 14.85 11.76
CA ASN A 48 -4.37 13.49 12.26
C ASN A 48 -5.41 12.45 11.79
N SER A 49 -6.65 12.86 11.51
CA SER A 49 -7.69 11.89 11.12
C SER A 49 -7.49 11.44 9.67
N TYR A 50 -7.52 12.35 8.69
CA TYR A 50 -7.33 11.97 7.28
C TYR A 50 -6.00 11.24 7.08
N GLU A 51 -4.90 11.78 7.60
CA GLU A 51 -3.56 11.17 7.49
C GLU A 51 -3.53 9.74 8.02
N ARG A 52 -4.25 9.44 9.12
CA ARG A 52 -4.35 8.07 9.65
C ARG A 52 -5.11 7.14 8.71
N ALA A 53 -6.27 7.52 8.17
CA ALA A 53 -6.94 6.63 7.20
C ALA A 53 -6.07 6.40 5.96
N PHE A 54 -5.39 7.43 5.46
CA PHE A 54 -4.47 7.27 4.34
C PHE A 54 -3.32 6.32 4.69
N GLN A 55 -2.78 6.40 5.89
CA GLN A 55 -1.74 5.51 6.37
C GLN A 55 -2.25 4.08 6.49
N GLU A 56 -3.38 3.86 7.17
CA GLU A 56 -3.98 2.53 7.35
C GLU A 56 -4.33 1.88 5.99
N THR A 57 -4.90 2.65 5.07
CA THR A 57 -5.25 2.16 3.73
C THR A 57 -3.99 1.80 2.92
N ARG A 58 -2.94 2.62 3.01
CA ARG A 58 -1.64 2.33 2.38
C ARG A 58 -1.03 1.05 2.95
N GLU A 59 -1.01 0.92 4.26
CA GLU A 59 -0.45 -0.26 4.93
C GLU A 59 -1.24 -1.52 4.58
N ALA A 60 -2.57 -1.44 4.47
CA ALA A 60 -3.39 -2.55 4.02
C ALA A 60 -3.04 -2.97 2.59
N ALA A 61 -2.91 -2.00 1.67
CA ALA A 61 -2.53 -2.28 0.29
C ALA A 61 -1.14 -2.93 0.20
N LEU A 62 -0.15 -2.39 0.91
CA LEU A 62 1.20 -2.97 0.92
C LEU A 62 1.23 -4.38 1.52
N ARG A 63 0.45 -4.66 2.56
CA ARG A 63 0.34 -6.01 3.15
C ARG A 63 -0.26 -7.00 2.16
N GLU A 64 -1.32 -6.63 1.46
CA GLU A 64 -1.92 -7.50 0.43
C GLU A 64 -0.96 -7.73 -0.74
N LEU A 65 -0.20 -6.71 -1.14
CA LEU A 65 0.85 -6.83 -2.15
C LEU A 65 1.93 -7.83 -1.73
N GLU A 66 2.37 -7.79 -0.46
CA GLU A 66 3.31 -8.76 0.11
C GLU A 66 2.73 -10.18 0.11
N ASP A 67 1.48 -10.35 0.50
CA ASP A 67 0.84 -11.65 0.57
C ASP A 67 0.73 -12.29 -0.82
N ARG A 68 0.36 -11.50 -1.83
CA ARG A 68 0.34 -11.93 -3.24
C ARG A 68 1.74 -12.29 -3.75
N ALA A 69 2.76 -11.48 -3.44
CA ALA A 69 4.14 -11.81 -3.78
C ALA A 69 4.63 -13.08 -3.07
N ARG A 70 4.23 -13.30 -1.82
CA ARG A 70 4.61 -14.49 -1.04
C ARG A 70 3.99 -15.75 -1.61
N ALA A 71 2.75 -15.67 -2.10
CA ALA A 71 2.08 -16.77 -2.79
C ALA A 71 2.83 -17.19 -4.07
N LEU A 72 3.59 -16.30 -4.71
CA LEU A 72 4.46 -16.59 -5.84
C LEU A 72 5.86 -17.13 -5.43
N GLY A 73 6.15 -17.19 -4.13
CA GLY A 73 7.45 -17.61 -3.60
C GLY A 73 8.52 -16.52 -3.59
N ALA A 74 8.12 -15.24 -3.72
CA ALA A 74 9.02 -14.10 -3.71
C ALA A 74 9.62 -13.82 -2.33
N ASP A 75 10.84 -13.25 -2.34
CA ASP A 75 11.52 -12.75 -1.13
C ASP A 75 11.43 -11.23 -1.01
N ALA A 76 11.17 -10.55 -2.13
CA ALA A 76 11.03 -9.10 -2.21
C ALA A 76 10.05 -8.67 -3.32
N VAL A 77 9.59 -7.42 -3.23
CA VAL A 77 8.94 -6.70 -4.34
C VAL A 77 9.72 -5.42 -4.63
N VAL A 78 10.14 -5.26 -5.87
CA VAL A 78 10.88 -4.09 -6.35
C VAL A 78 10.00 -3.22 -7.25
N GLY A 79 10.39 -1.97 -7.43
CA GLY A 79 9.68 -1.00 -8.27
C GLY A 79 8.26 -0.72 -7.79
N VAL A 80 8.05 -0.74 -6.46
CA VAL A 80 6.73 -0.50 -5.88
C VAL A 80 6.24 0.91 -6.21
N ARG A 81 5.01 1.01 -6.71
CA ARG A 81 4.28 2.26 -6.91
C ARG A 81 2.97 2.22 -6.14
N LEU A 82 2.62 3.36 -5.55
CA LEU A 82 1.33 3.59 -4.90
C LEU A 82 0.57 4.67 -5.66
N ASP A 83 -0.66 4.36 -6.03
CA ASP A 83 -1.55 5.23 -6.78
C ASP A 83 -2.82 5.48 -5.94
N PHE A 84 -3.17 6.75 -5.76
CA PHE A 84 -4.36 7.17 -5.02
C PHE A 84 -5.37 7.73 -6.01
N GLN A 85 -6.59 7.19 -6.01
CA GLN A 85 -7.63 7.59 -6.95
C GLN A 85 -8.96 7.76 -6.22
N THR A 86 -9.67 8.84 -6.52
CA THR A 86 -11.05 9.00 -6.06
C THR A 86 -11.97 8.14 -6.93
N VAL A 87 -12.84 7.36 -6.29
CA VAL A 87 -13.79 6.48 -6.99
C VAL A 87 -15.21 7.02 -6.83
N GLY A 88 -15.86 7.28 -7.96
CA GLY A 88 -17.23 7.80 -8.01
C GLY A 88 -17.36 9.22 -7.45
N THR A 89 -18.62 9.64 -7.24
CA THR A 89 -18.97 11.00 -6.78
C THR A 89 -19.13 11.12 -5.26
N GLY A 90 -18.90 10.04 -4.51
CA GLY A 90 -19.26 9.92 -3.10
C GLY A 90 -18.14 10.14 -2.08
N GLY A 91 -16.94 10.56 -2.48
CA GLY A 91 -15.81 10.72 -1.55
C GLY A 91 -15.16 9.39 -1.13
N MET A 92 -15.24 8.37 -1.96
CA MET A 92 -14.49 7.12 -1.78
C MET A 92 -13.11 7.27 -2.42
N MET A 93 -12.11 6.63 -1.81
CA MET A 93 -10.75 6.65 -2.33
C MET A 93 -10.19 5.24 -2.44
N MET A 94 -9.64 4.90 -3.59
CA MET A 94 -8.88 3.69 -3.82
C MET A 94 -7.39 3.97 -3.70
N VAL A 95 -6.68 3.05 -3.05
CA VAL A 95 -5.22 2.99 -3.02
C VAL A 95 -4.81 1.72 -3.75
N GLY A 96 -4.21 1.88 -4.92
CA GLY A 96 -3.56 0.81 -5.66
C GLY A 96 -2.10 0.72 -5.27
N ALA A 97 -1.58 -0.49 -5.09
CA ALA A 97 -0.16 -0.77 -5.00
C ALA A 97 0.22 -1.74 -6.13
N THR A 98 1.33 -1.46 -6.82
CA THR A 98 1.85 -2.32 -7.89
C THR A 98 3.35 -2.48 -7.73
N GLY A 99 3.91 -3.61 -8.15
CA GLY A 99 5.34 -3.85 -8.14
C GLY A 99 5.71 -5.15 -8.84
N THR A 100 6.99 -5.51 -8.82
CA THR A 100 7.49 -6.76 -9.41
C THR A 100 7.98 -7.70 -8.31
N ALA A 101 7.37 -8.87 -8.20
CA ALA A 101 7.77 -9.90 -7.26
C ALA A 101 9.08 -10.56 -7.73
N VAL A 102 10.05 -10.69 -6.83
CA VAL A 102 11.39 -11.22 -7.16
C VAL A 102 11.89 -12.24 -6.13
N LYS A 103 12.66 -13.21 -6.61
CA LYS A 103 13.46 -14.11 -5.78
C LYS A 103 14.89 -13.60 -5.71
N MET A 104 15.43 -13.47 -4.51
CA MET A 104 16.82 -13.06 -4.32
C MET A 104 17.72 -14.30 -4.31
N ARG A 105 18.96 -14.13 -4.79
CA ARG A 105 19.97 -15.18 -4.66
C ARG A 105 20.38 -15.30 -3.18
N SER A 106 20.24 -16.49 -2.62
CA SER A 106 20.72 -16.87 -1.28
C SER A 106 22.23 -16.84 -1.18
#